data_AF-A0A920RZY6-F1
#
_entry.id   AF-A0A920RZY6-F1
#
_cell.length_a   1.000
_cell.length_b   1.000
_cell.length_c   1.000
_cell.angle_alpha   90.00
_cell.angle_beta   90.00
_cell.angle_gamma   90.00
#
_symmetry.space_group_name_H-M   'P 1'
#
loop_
_entity.id
_entity.type
_entity.pdbx_description
1 polymer ?
#
loop_
_entity_poly.entity_id
_entity_poly.type
_entity_poly.pdbx_seq_one_letter_code
_entity_poly.pdbx_strand_id
1 'polypeptide(L)'
;MIYKDVKNKTIGQIKNVEQEKKQTEQPILKTQHKTILQIKTFNDLIEICNIKKEIKLKYELETNVNLVSFENKRIEISFNNYLDKEFIKKLVRKII
;
A
#
# COMPACT_ATOMS: atom_id res chain seq x y z
N MET A 1 32.84 19.66 67.95
CA MET A 1 33.15 19.05 66.64
C MET A 1 31.98 19.32 65.71
N ILE A 2 32.28 19.87 64.52
CA ILE A 2 31.32 20.28 63.48
C ILE A 2 30.97 19.06 62.62
N TYR A 3 29.70 18.90 62.22
CA TYR A 3 29.22 18.59 60.85
C TYR A 3 27.68 18.67 60.89
N LYS A 4 27.10 19.84 60.57
CA LYS A 4 26.53 20.28 59.27
C LYS A 4 25.31 19.45 58.84
N ASP A 5 24.15 20.08 59.04
CA ASP A 5 22.83 19.82 58.43
C ASP A 5 22.89 19.17 57.04
N VAL A 6 22.24 18.01 56.93
CA VAL A 6 21.91 17.34 55.67
C VAL A 6 20.81 18.15 55.00
N LYS A 7 21.20 19.13 54.17
CA LYS A 7 20.28 19.81 53.25
C LYS A 7 19.94 18.87 52.09
N ASN A 8 18.73 18.32 52.15
CA ASN A 8 17.99 17.77 51.02
C ASN A 8 18.13 18.69 49.80
N LYS A 9 18.81 18.22 48.75
CA LYS A 9 18.70 18.79 47.42
C LYS A 9 18.37 17.66 46.46
N THR A 10 17.07 17.50 46.23
CA THR A 10 16.51 16.68 45.17
C THR A 10 17.15 17.13 43.85
N ILE A 11 18.02 16.28 43.30
CA ILE A 11 18.60 16.50 41.99
C ILE A 11 17.54 15.99 41.00
N GLY A 12 16.50 16.80 40.81
CA GLY A 12 15.54 16.61 39.73
C GLY A 12 16.24 16.86 38.40
N GLN A 13 16.83 15.81 37.83
CA GLN A 13 17.39 15.84 36.49
C GLN A 13 16.78 14.71 35.68
N ILE A 14 15.61 14.97 35.12
CA ILE A 14 15.17 14.32 33.89
C ILE A 14 15.51 15.30 32.78
N LYS A 15 16.49 14.97 31.94
CA LYS A 15 16.74 15.71 30.70
C LYS A 15 15.66 15.29 29.71
N ASN A 16 14.67 16.15 29.47
CA ASN A 16 13.75 15.97 28.36
C ASN A 16 14.53 16.27 27.08
N VAL A 17 14.95 15.23 26.35
CA VAL A 17 15.41 15.41 24.97
C VAL A 17 14.17 15.29 24.11
N GLU A 18 13.56 16.43 23.79
CA GLU A 18 12.51 16.46 22.77
C GLU A 18 13.18 16.20 21.42
N GLN A 19 12.99 14.99 20.93
CA GLN A 19 13.48 14.58 19.62
C GLN A 19 12.44 15.06 18.59
N GLU A 20 12.66 16.24 18.01
CA GLU A 20 11.97 16.63 16.78
C GLU A 20 12.42 15.71 15.65
N LYS A 21 11.80 14.53 15.53
CA LYS A 21 11.73 13.87 14.24
C LYS A 21 10.81 14.74 13.39
N LYS A 22 11.42 15.58 12.55
CA LYS A 22 10.82 16.02 11.30
C LYS A 22 10.49 14.77 10.49
N GLN A 23 9.40 14.11 10.85
CA GLN A 23 8.69 13.24 9.95
C GLN A 23 8.16 14.21 8.90
N THR A 24 8.87 14.27 7.77
CA THR A 24 8.24 14.63 6.51
C THR A 24 7.14 13.60 6.35
N GLU A 25 5.97 13.90 6.91
CA GLU A 25 4.72 13.33 6.50
C GLU A 25 4.59 13.73 5.04
N GLN A 26 5.17 12.92 4.17
CA GLN A 26 4.60 12.77 2.85
C GLN A 26 3.14 12.43 3.14
N PRO A 27 2.18 13.25 2.69
CA PRO A 27 0.79 12.88 2.82
C PRO A 27 0.66 11.59 2.02
N ILE A 28 0.60 10.47 2.74
CA ILE A 28 0.11 9.21 2.21
C ILE A 28 -1.23 9.63 1.65
N LEU A 29 -1.28 9.70 0.32
CA LEU A 29 -2.43 10.21 -0.39
C LEU A 29 -3.63 9.42 0.11
N LYS A 30 -4.46 10.16 0.84
CA LYS A 30 -5.92 10.04 0.86
C LYS A 30 -6.31 9.48 -0.52
N THR A 31 -7.12 8.44 -0.61
CA THR A 31 -8.45 8.44 -0.04
C THR A 31 -9.02 7.03 -0.11
N GLN A 32 -9.75 6.62 0.93
CA GLN A 32 -10.75 5.57 0.84
C GLN A 32 -11.94 6.10 0.03
N HIS A 33 -11.72 6.44 -1.24
CA HIS A 33 -12.85 6.67 -2.14
C HIS A 33 -13.40 5.29 -2.48
N LYS A 34 -14.66 5.07 -2.10
CA LYS A 34 -15.55 4.14 -2.80
C LYS A 34 -15.78 4.70 -4.21
N THR A 35 -14.71 4.83 -4.98
CA THR A 35 -14.74 5.24 -6.38
C THR A 35 -15.48 4.13 -7.10
N ILE A 36 -16.45 4.51 -7.93
CA ILE A 36 -16.99 3.60 -8.93
C ILE A 36 -15.80 3.29 -9.85
N LEU A 37 -15.11 2.18 -9.58
CA LEU A 37 -13.92 1.77 -10.30
C LEU A 37 -14.37 1.26 -11.67
N GLN A 38 -14.52 2.19 -12.62
CA GLN A 38 -14.76 1.85 -14.02
C GLN A 38 -13.44 1.40 -14.62
N ILE A 39 -13.44 0.22 -15.24
CA ILE A 39 -12.29 -0.29 -15.99
C ILE A 39 -12.45 0.17 -17.44
N LYS A 40 -11.80 1.27 -17.81
CA LYS A 40 -11.78 1.79 -19.18
C LYS A 40 -10.51 1.39 -19.92
N THR A 41 -9.45 1.12 -19.18
CA THR A 41 -8.15 0.71 -19.71
C THR A 41 -7.59 -0.49 -18.96
N PHE A 42 -6.59 -1.16 -19.54
CA PHE A 42 -5.86 -2.22 -18.85
C PHE A 42 -5.09 -1.70 -17.63
N ASN A 43 -4.61 -0.45 -17.67
CA ASN A 43 -3.95 0.15 -16.53
C ASN A 43 -4.93 0.37 -15.35
N ASP A 44 -6.19 0.70 -15.63
CA ASP A 44 -7.22 0.81 -14.59
C ASP A 44 -7.41 -0.54 -13.89
N LEU A 45 -7.33 -1.66 -14.62
CA LEU A 45 -7.42 -3.00 -14.04
C LEU A 45 -6.27 -3.28 -13.07
N ILE A 46 -5.04 -2.87 -13.43
CA ILE A 46 -3.84 -2.98 -12.58
C ILE A 46 -3.97 -2.09 -11.35
N GLU A 47 -4.45 -0.86 -11.53
CA GLU A 47 -4.65 0.10 -10.45
C GLU A 47 -5.71 -0.40 -9.45
N ILE A 48 -6.79 -1.01 -9.94
CA ILE A 48 -7.80 -1.63 -9.07
C ILE A 48 -7.19 -2.77 -8.25
N CYS A 49 -6.31 -3.59 -8.83
CA CYS A 49 -5.59 -4.61 -8.07
C CYS A 49 -4.73 -3.98 -6.97
N ASN A 50 -4.08 -2.85 -7.25
CA ASN A 50 -3.30 -2.10 -6.26
C ASN A 50 -4.20 -1.53 -5.14
N ILE A 51 -5.32 -0.90 -5.48
CA ILE A 51 -6.29 -0.33 -4.52
C ILE A 51 -6.89 -1.42 -3.62
N LYS A 52 -7.29 -2.56 -4.21
CA LYS A 52 -7.82 -3.72 -3.49
C LYS A 52 -6.75 -4.53 -2.75
N LYS A 53 -5.48 -4.12 -2.82
CA LYS A 53 -4.32 -4.81 -2.22
C LYS A 53 -4.16 -6.26 -2.69
N GLU A 54 -4.56 -6.54 -3.94
CA GLU A 54 -4.42 -7.85 -4.59
C GLU A 54 -3.04 -7.95 -5.27
N ILE A 55 -1.99 -8.03 -4.45
CA ILE A 55 -0.58 -8.00 -4.90
C ILE A 55 -0.28 -9.12 -5.91
N LYS A 56 -0.80 -10.32 -5.68
CA LYS A 56 -0.60 -11.45 -6.61
C LYS A 56 -1.26 -11.20 -7.97
N LEU A 57 -2.49 -10.69 -7.99
CA LEU A 57 -3.18 -10.40 -9.27
C LEU A 57 -2.46 -9.30 -10.05
N LYS A 58 -1.97 -8.26 -9.35
CA LYS A 58 -1.16 -7.22 -9.96
C LYS A 58 0.10 -7.81 -10.63
N TYR A 59 0.84 -8.64 -9.90
CA TYR A 59 2.05 -9.27 -10.42
C TYR A 59 1.77 -10.09 -11.69
N GLU A 60 0.75 -10.94 -11.67
CA GLU A 60 0.37 -11.76 -12.84
C GLU A 60 0.00 -10.88 -14.04
N LEU A 61 -0.76 -9.80 -13.81
CA LEU A 61 -1.14 -8.84 -14.85
C LEU A 61 0.06 -8.11 -15.47
N GLU A 62 1.09 -7.80 -14.67
CA GLU A 62 2.26 -7.04 -15.11
C GLU A 62 3.34 -7.92 -15.77
N THR A 63 3.42 -9.20 -15.39
CA THR A 63 4.55 -10.08 -15.78
C THR A 63 4.16 -11.26 -16.66
N ASN A 64 2.96 -11.81 -16.46
CA ASN A 64 2.53 -13.05 -17.10
C ASN A 64 1.45 -12.85 -18.17
N VAL A 65 0.89 -11.65 -18.26
CA VAL A 65 -0.20 -11.29 -19.16
C VAL A 65 0.22 -10.12 -20.05
N ASN A 66 -0.15 -10.18 -21.33
CA ASN A 66 -0.02 -9.07 -22.27
C ASN A 66 -1.39 -8.73 -22.85
N LEU A 67 -1.73 -7.44 -22.88
CA LEU A 67 -2.94 -6.95 -23.52
C LEU A 67 -2.84 -7.13 -25.04
N VAL A 68 -3.84 -7.79 -25.63
CA VAL A 68 -4.01 -7.88 -27.09
C VAL A 68 -4.99 -6.82 -27.58
N SER A 69 -6.16 -6.74 -26.95
CA SER A 69 -7.17 -5.73 -27.26
C SER A 69 -7.99 -5.37 -26.02
N PHE A 70 -8.42 -4.11 -25.94
CA PHE A 70 -9.33 -3.63 -24.91
C PHE A 70 -10.51 -2.95 -25.59
N GLU A 71 -11.62 -3.68 -25.69
CA GLU A 71 -12.86 -3.22 -26.28
C GLU A 71 -13.92 -3.02 -25.20
N ASN A 72 -15.03 -2.37 -25.56
CA ASN A 72 -16.10 -2.13 -24.62
C ASN A 72 -16.63 -3.46 -24.04
N LYS A 73 -16.41 -3.69 -22.73
CA LYS A 73 -16.74 -4.92 -21.98
C LYS A 73 -15.98 -6.18 -22.39
N ARG A 74 -14.96 -6.10 -23.25
CA ARG A 74 -14.15 -7.24 -23.66
C ARG A 74 -12.67 -6.90 -23.50
N ILE A 75 -11.96 -7.76 -22.79
CA ILE A 75 -10.51 -7.69 -22.63
C ILE A 75 -9.93 -8.95 -23.24
N GLU A 76 -9.14 -8.80 -24.28
CA GLU A 76 -8.39 -9.89 -24.89
C GLU A 76 -6.96 -9.84 -24.39
N ILE A 77 -6.50 -10.97 -23.85
CA ILE A 77 -5.17 -11.10 -23.31
C ILE A 77 -4.47 -12.32 -23.87
N SER A 78 -3.16 -12.19 -24.07
CA SER A 78 -2.26 -13.32 -24.22
C SER A 78 -1.52 -13.52 -22.90
N PHE A 79 -1.04 -14.73 -22.64
CA PHE A 79 -0.33 -15.04 -21.41
C PHE A 79 0.77 -16.06 -21.66
N ASN A 80 1.75 -16.08 -20.76
CA ASN A 80 2.85 -17.03 -20.81
C ASN A 80 2.52 -18.32 -20.01
N ASN A 81 3.40 -19.32 -20.08
CA ASN A 81 3.21 -20.61 -19.41
C ASN A 81 3.36 -20.54 -17.88
N TYR A 82 3.73 -19.38 -17.33
CA TYR A 82 3.89 -19.16 -15.90
C TYR A 82 2.63 -18.60 -15.23
N LEU A 83 1.58 -18.28 -16.01
CA LEU A 83 0.32 -17.79 -15.48
C LEU A 83 -0.33 -18.81 -14.52
N ASP A 84 -0.71 -18.35 -13.32
CA ASP A 84 -1.44 -19.18 -12.35
C ASP A 84 -2.73 -19.75 -12.96
N LYS A 85 -2.95 -21.07 -12.88
CA LYS A 85 -4.12 -21.74 -13.48
C LYS A 85 -5.46 -21.20 -12.94
N GLU A 86 -5.48 -20.68 -11.72
CA GLU A 86 -6.68 -20.08 -11.12
C GLU A 86 -6.72 -18.55 -11.32
N PHE A 87 -5.81 -17.96 -12.10
CA PHE A 87 -5.71 -16.51 -12.32
C PHE A 87 -7.03 -15.92 -12.79
N ILE A 88 -7.62 -16.44 -13.87
CA ILE A 88 -8.87 -15.92 -14.45
C ILE A 88 -10.00 -15.95 -13.41
N LYS A 89 -10.12 -17.05 -12.67
CA LYS A 89 -11.15 -17.21 -11.64
C LYS A 89 -10.95 -16.25 -10.48
N LYS A 90 -9.71 -16.03 -10.05
CA LYS A 90 -9.36 -15.05 -9.01
C LYS A 90 -9.61 -13.62 -9.50
N LEU A 91 -9.25 -13.31 -10.74
CA LEU A 91 -9.45 -12.01 -11.36
C LEU A 91 -10.94 -11.65 -11.39
N VAL A 92 -11.79 -12.54 -11.91
CA VAL A 92 -13.24 -12.32 -11.91
C VAL A 92 -13.72 -12.16 -10.47
N ARG A 93 -13.54 -13.17 -9.61
CA ARG A 93 -14.11 -13.13 -8.25
C ARG A 93 -13.69 -11.93 -7.38
N LYS A 94 -12.46 -11.43 -7.54
CA LYS A 94 -11.92 -10.35 -6.69
C LYS A 94 -12.04 -8.97 -7.33
N ILE A 95 -11.99 -8.89 -8.67
CA ILE A 95 -11.90 -7.61 -9.39
C ILE A 95 -13.19 -7.26 -10.12
N ILE A 96 -13.73 -8.20 -10.93
CA ILE A 96 -14.89 -8.01 -11.84
C ILE A 96 -16.16 -8.57 -11.22
#